data_AF-A0A9P4NF20-F1
#
_entry.id   AF-A0A9P4NF20-F1
#
_cell.length_a   1.000
_cell.length_b   1.000
_cell.length_c   1.000
_cell.angle_alpha   90.00
_cell.angle_beta   90.00
_cell.angle_gamma   90.00
#
_symmetry.space_group_name_H-M   'P 1'
#
loop_
_entity.id
_entity.type
_entity.pdbx_description
1 polymer ?
#
loop_
_entity_poly.entity_id
_entity_poly.type
_entity_poly.pdbx_seq_one_letter_code
_entity_poly.pdbx_strand_id
1 'polypeptide(L)'
;MTKQTNKRPTKAIQNQTLPSPPPFTPAPENLTPFLAALSKSSVYITHIDRTPQSLKKQVFAVPVLLNLAFLILLSWRAWVIIPHYFRMAVSTLGYQQNETTINISTLSTGQLVWTIFRRALTFGIDYFLITIIWKWPISFFFETPHNPVSWRWNIGFRNEEVIVRVSRNWDGADLVSGNKKGGQSPFFKTRILPALEMGFMLKTGYVMMDGSWDLDFGMMVQGAGLIDKQTLGLDDLDRKVFVWQPVGTADEGQWLIWDEKYYGKEKDVGPEEPEHEGTAENRQKIMQIQEKLIEMGKEALFYKWVELIQY
;
A
#
# COMPACT_ATOMS: atom_id res chain seq x y z
N MET A 1 3.34 58.75 37.92
CA MET A 1 3.34 57.40 38.50
C MET A 1 3.18 56.38 37.38
N THR A 2 4.30 55.90 36.85
CA THR A 2 4.35 55.02 35.68
C THR A 2 4.35 53.57 36.15
N LYS A 3 3.28 52.82 35.86
CA LYS A 3 3.14 51.40 36.24
C LYS A 3 4.10 50.54 35.39
N GLN A 4 5.13 49.99 36.02
CA GLN A 4 5.94 48.92 35.45
C GLN A 4 5.11 47.63 35.40
N THR A 5 4.87 47.12 34.19
CA THR A 5 4.28 45.79 33.97
C THR A 5 5.40 44.75 33.97
N ASN A 6 5.45 43.96 35.04
CA ASN A 6 6.32 42.81 35.17
C ASN A 6 5.96 41.75 34.12
N LYS A 7 6.77 41.62 33.06
CA LYS A 7 6.70 40.48 32.14
C LYS A 7 7.29 39.25 32.84
N ARG A 8 6.43 38.30 33.21
CA ARG A 8 6.87 36.94 33.59
C ARG A 8 7.58 36.30 32.39
N PRO A 9 8.72 35.63 32.59
CA PRO A 9 9.38 34.90 31.51
C PRO A 9 8.49 33.70 31.15
N THR A 10 8.05 33.67 29.89
CA THR A 10 7.40 32.51 29.29
C THR A 10 8.41 31.35 29.33
N LYS A 11 8.15 30.35 30.17
CA LYS A 11 8.91 29.10 30.15
C LYS A 11 8.80 28.52 28.74
N ALA A 12 9.95 28.33 28.09
CA ALA A 12 10.05 27.54 26.88
C ALA A 12 9.41 26.17 27.14
N ILE A 13 8.45 25.79 26.29
CA ILE A 13 7.86 24.46 26.31
C ILE A 13 8.99 23.50 25.90
N GLN A 14 9.51 22.77 26.88
CA GLN A 14 10.39 21.65 26.63
C GLN A 14 9.59 20.60 25.84
N ASN A 15 10.13 20.15 24.70
CA ASN A 15 9.62 19.00 23.95
C ASN A 15 9.50 17.80 24.91
N GLN A 16 8.30 17.56 25.42
CA GLN A 16 8.01 16.33 26.15
C GLN A 16 7.92 15.22 25.11
N THR A 17 8.98 14.41 25.01
CA THR A 17 8.98 13.21 24.17
C THR A 17 7.93 12.25 24.72
N LEU A 18 6.81 12.13 24.02
CA LEU A 18 5.72 11.24 24.43
C LEU A 18 6.21 9.78 24.35
N PRO A 19 5.83 8.93 25.32
CA PRO A 19 6.29 7.53 25.35
C PRO A 19 5.82 6.79 24.10
N SER A 20 6.79 6.31 23.33
CA SER A 20 6.58 5.57 22.07
C SER A 20 6.58 4.06 22.34
N PRO A 21 5.60 3.28 21.83
CA PRO A 21 5.59 1.84 22.00
C PRO A 21 6.69 1.19 21.12
N PRO A 22 7.61 0.39 21.68
CA PRO A 22 8.62 -0.31 20.88
C PRO A 22 7.97 -1.16 19.77
N PRO A 23 8.56 -1.26 18.56
CA PRO A 23 9.86 -0.74 18.15
C PRO A 23 9.80 0.67 17.55
N PHE A 24 8.69 1.39 17.74
CA PHE A 24 8.53 2.72 17.18
C PHE A 24 9.28 3.78 18.00
N THR A 25 9.83 4.76 17.29
CA THR A 25 10.50 5.94 17.84
C THR A 25 9.84 7.20 17.28
N PRO A 26 9.99 8.38 17.90
CA PRO A 26 9.48 9.63 17.34
C PRO A 26 10.13 9.93 15.98
N ALA A 27 9.34 10.36 15.01
CA ALA A 27 9.85 10.67 13.68
C ALA A 27 10.78 11.89 13.71
N PRO A 28 11.93 11.85 13.01
CA PRO A 28 12.86 12.96 12.96
C PRO A 28 12.30 14.17 12.19
N GLU A 29 12.75 15.38 12.55
CA GLU A 29 12.22 16.64 12.02
C GLU A 29 12.40 16.81 10.50
N ASN A 30 13.43 16.17 9.91
CA ASN A 30 13.67 16.22 8.46
C ASN A 30 12.50 15.64 7.65
N LEU A 31 11.76 14.67 8.21
CA LEU A 31 10.61 14.04 7.54
C LEU A 31 9.32 14.85 7.62
N THR A 32 9.30 15.95 8.37
CA THR A 32 8.11 16.80 8.56
C THR A 32 7.40 17.19 7.25
N PRO A 33 8.10 17.60 6.17
CA PRO A 33 7.45 17.95 4.90
C PRO A 33 6.67 16.79 4.27
N PHE A 34 7.15 15.55 4.44
CA PHE A 34 6.47 14.35 3.96
C PHE A 34 5.31 13.95 4.88
N LEU A 35 5.54 13.96 6.19
CA LEU A 35 4.57 13.55 7.19
C LEU A 35 3.35 14.48 7.29
N ALA A 36 3.53 15.77 6.96
CA ALA A 36 2.45 16.76 6.96
C ALA A 36 1.32 16.46 5.96
N ALA A 37 1.61 15.69 4.90
CA ALA A 37 0.65 15.33 3.87
C ALA A 37 -0.05 13.97 4.13
N LEU A 38 0.45 13.18 5.09
CA LEU A 38 -0.12 11.87 5.43
C LEU A 38 -1.42 12.01 6.23
N SER A 39 -2.36 11.08 6.02
CA SER A 39 -3.54 10.97 6.87
C SER A 39 -3.16 10.41 8.24
N LYS A 40 -3.57 11.08 9.32
CA LYS A 40 -3.32 10.66 10.71
C LYS A 40 -4.05 9.37 11.11
N SER A 41 -5.02 8.89 10.31
CA SER A 41 -5.77 7.67 10.62
C SER A 41 -5.02 6.39 10.24
N SER A 42 -4.13 6.45 9.25
CA SER A 42 -3.63 5.26 8.57
C SER A 42 -2.20 4.92 8.95
N VAL A 43 -1.80 3.67 8.70
CA VAL A 43 -0.40 3.23 8.81
C VAL A 43 0.21 3.23 7.42
N TYR A 44 1.43 3.73 7.30
CA TYR A 44 2.13 3.81 6.03
C TYR A 44 3.41 2.97 6.05
N ILE A 45 3.72 2.33 4.94
CA ILE A 45 5.02 1.70 4.70
C ILE A 45 5.64 2.32 3.46
N THR A 46 6.87 2.78 3.60
CA THR A 46 7.67 3.33 2.51
C THR A 46 8.85 2.42 2.19
N HIS A 47 9.16 2.31 0.90
CA HIS A 47 10.38 1.66 0.45
C HIS A 47 10.78 2.14 -0.94
N ILE A 48 12.03 1.85 -1.29
CA ILE A 48 12.55 2.14 -2.63
C ILE A 48 12.48 0.88 -3.50
N ASP A 49 11.61 0.94 -4.52
CA ASP A 49 11.52 -0.08 -5.56
C ASP A 49 12.66 0.11 -6.56
N ARG A 50 13.64 -0.81 -6.47
CA ARG A 50 14.85 -0.86 -7.31
C ARG A 50 14.69 -1.77 -8.54
N THR A 51 13.48 -2.22 -8.85
CA THR A 51 13.25 -3.08 -10.02
C THR A 51 13.48 -2.32 -11.32
N PRO A 52 13.95 -3.00 -12.40
CA PRO A 52 14.26 -2.34 -13.66
C PRO A 52 13.04 -1.63 -14.27
N GLN A 53 13.27 -0.49 -14.91
CA GLN A 53 12.23 0.28 -15.58
C GLN A 53 11.42 -0.54 -16.61
N SER A 54 12.08 -1.46 -17.32
CA SER A 54 11.43 -2.34 -18.31
C SER A 54 10.38 -3.26 -17.68
N LEU A 55 10.69 -3.86 -16.52
CA LEU A 55 9.77 -4.70 -15.78
C LEU A 55 8.57 -3.88 -15.28
N LYS A 56 8.83 -2.69 -14.70
CA LYS A 56 7.77 -1.78 -14.23
C LYS A 56 6.79 -1.42 -15.35
N LYS A 57 7.30 -1.13 -16.55
CA LYS A 57 6.48 -0.85 -17.74
C LYS A 57 5.63 -2.04 -18.16
N GLN A 58 6.21 -3.24 -18.21
CA GLN A 58 5.48 -4.47 -18.57
C GLN A 58 4.37 -4.78 -17.56
N VAL A 59 4.68 -4.71 -16.27
CA VAL A 59 3.71 -4.95 -15.20
C VAL A 59 2.58 -3.93 -15.24
N PHE A 60 2.90 -2.65 -15.47
CA PHE A 60 1.88 -1.60 -15.55
C PHE A 60 1.06 -1.66 -16.85
N ALA A 61 1.60 -2.21 -17.94
CA ALA A 61 0.85 -2.36 -19.19
C ALA A 61 -0.36 -3.31 -19.05
N VAL A 62 -0.23 -4.37 -18.24
CA VAL A 62 -1.32 -5.34 -18.00
C VAL A 62 -2.61 -4.68 -17.49
N PRO A 63 -2.62 -3.95 -16.35
CA PRO A 63 -3.82 -3.29 -15.86
C PRO A 63 -4.29 -2.16 -16.79
N VAL A 64 -3.39 -1.46 -17.50
CA VAL A 64 -3.79 -0.43 -18.48
C VAL A 64 -4.62 -1.06 -19.60
N LEU A 65 -4.10 -2.13 -20.22
CA LEU A 65 -4.79 -2.82 -21.33
C LEU A 65 -6.10 -3.45 -20.85
N LEU A 66 -6.12 -4.05 -19.66
CA LEU A 66 -7.32 -4.65 -19.09
C LEU A 66 -8.41 -3.61 -18.81
N ASN A 67 -8.06 -2.48 -18.16
CA ASN A 67 -9.03 -1.42 -17.88
C ASN A 67 -9.49 -0.72 -19.16
N LEU A 68 -8.62 -0.57 -20.15
CA LEU A 68 -9.02 -0.03 -21.46
C LEU A 68 -9.99 -0.98 -22.18
N ALA A 69 -9.73 -2.28 -22.14
CA ALA A 69 -10.66 -3.29 -22.70
C ALA A 69 -12.02 -3.23 -22.00
N PHE A 70 -12.06 -3.14 -20.66
CA PHE A 70 -13.32 -2.96 -19.93
C PHE A 70 -14.02 -1.67 -20.31
N LEU A 71 -13.31 -0.55 -20.40
CA LEU A 71 -13.89 0.73 -20.82
C LEU A 71 -14.53 0.63 -22.21
N ILE A 72 -13.84 0.02 -23.18
CA ILE A 72 -14.34 -0.16 -24.55
C ILE A 72 -15.57 -1.07 -24.57
N LEU A 73 -15.52 -2.23 -23.90
CA LEU A 73 -16.62 -3.18 -23.86
C LEU A 73 -17.85 -2.60 -23.17
N LEU A 74 -17.66 -1.88 -22.05
CA LEU A 74 -18.76 -1.22 -21.34
C LEU A 74 -19.33 -0.06 -22.14
N SER A 75 -18.50 0.71 -22.84
CA SER A 75 -18.95 1.79 -23.72
C SER A 75 -19.74 1.26 -24.93
N TRP A 76 -19.27 0.18 -25.56
CA TRP A 76 -20.03 -0.55 -26.57
C TRP A 76 -21.35 -1.01 -25.99
N ARG A 77 -21.32 -1.74 -24.86
CA ARG A 77 -22.52 -2.29 -24.22
C ARG A 77 -23.55 -1.20 -23.96
N ALA A 78 -23.13 -0.07 -23.40
CA ALA A 78 -23.97 1.11 -23.19
C ALA A 78 -24.57 1.62 -24.51
N TRP A 79 -23.77 1.78 -25.55
CA TRP A 79 -24.24 2.23 -26.87
C TRP A 79 -25.32 1.33 -27.46
N VAL A 80 -25.21 0.00 -27.29
CA VAL A 80 -26.22 -0.96 -27.77
C VAL A 80 -27.47 -1.00 -26.88
N ILE A 81 -27.30 -1.00 -25.56
CA ILE A 81 -28.41 -1.27 -24.64
C ILE A 81 -29.20 -0.03 -24.25
N ILE A 82 -28.60 1.16 -24.22
CA ILE A 82 -29.29 2.40 -23.86
C ILE A 82 -30.48 2.66 -24.79
N PRO A 83 -30.37 2.57 -26.13
CA PRO A 83 -31.52 2.72 -27.01
C PRO A 83 -32.61 1.66 -26.76
N HIS A 84 -32.22 0.44 -26.41
CA HIS A 84 -33.16 -0.64 -26.08
C HIS A 84 -33.94 -0.34 -24.79
N TYR A 85 -33.26 0.16 -23.76
CA TYR A 85 -33.88 0.61 -22.51
C TYR A 85 -34.80 1.80 -22.72
N PHE A 86 -34.41 2.75 -23.57
CA PHE A 86 -35.28 3.85 -23.95
C PHE A 86 -36.55 3.37 -24.65
N ARG A 87 -36.45 2.45 -25.63
CA ARG A 87 -37.62 1.86 -26.30
C ARG A 87 -38.55 1.13 -25.34
N MET A 88 -37.99 0.39 -24.38
CA MET A 88 -38.78 -0.25 -23.31
C MET A 88 -39.51 0.79 -22.45
N ALA A 89 -38.83 1.86 -22.02
CA ALA A 89 -39.46 2.91 -21.24
C ALA A 89 -40.62 3.59 -21.99
N VAL A 90 -40.40 3.98 -23.25
CA VAL A 90 -41.44 4.59 -24.11
C VAL A 90 -42.62 3.64 -24.33
N SER A 91 -42.34 2.34 -24.53
CA SER A 91 -43.39 1.32 -24.66
C SER A 91 -44.18 1.12 -23.38
N THR A 92 -43.52 1.09 -22.22
CA THR A 92 -44.19 0.87 -20.92
C THR A 92 -45.03 2.08 -20.52
N LEU A 93 -44.61 3.29 -20.89
CA LEU A 93 -45.37 4.52 -20.66
C LEU A 93 -46.52 4.74 -21.65
N GLY A 94 -46.73 3.82 -22.61
CA GLY A 94 -47.87 3.85 -23.53
C GLY A 94 -47.78 4.90 -24.64
N TYR A 95 -46.63 5.56 -24.82
CA TYR A 95 -46.47 6.60 -25.83
C TYR A 95 -46.44 6.05 -27.25
N GLN A 96 -45.77 4.90 -27.47
CA GLN A 96 -45.68 4.24 -28.77
C GLN A 96 -45.56 2.72 -28.62
N GLN A 97 -46.34 1.97 -29.40
CA GLN A 97 -46.14 0.53 -29.55
C GLN A 97 -44.92 0.27 -30.43
N ASN A 98 -44.00 -0.57 -29.95
CA ASN A 98 -42.77 -0.93 -30.66
C ASN A 98 -42.40 -2.40 -30.38
N GLU A 99 -41.28 -2.86 -30.92
CA GLU A 99 -40.78 -4.24 -30.77
C GLU A 99 -40.60 -4.70 -29.31
N THR A 100 -40.57 -3.77 -28.35
CA THR A 100 -40.45 -4.06 -26.92
C THR A 100 -41.80 -4.09 -26.18
N THR A 101 -42.92 -3.83 -26.86
CA THR A 101 -44.26 -3.94 -26.30
C THR A 101 -44.67 -5.40 -26.14
N ILE A 102 -45.11 -5.79 -24.94
CA ILE A 102 -45.58 -7.16 -24.66
C ILE A 102 -47.11 -7.20 -24.87
N ASN A 103 -47.55 -7.80 -25.97
CA ASN A 103 -48.97 -8.06 -26.22
C ASN A 103 -49.36 -9.43 -25.65
N ILE A 104 -49.86 -9.42 -24.40
CA ILE A 104 -50.24 -10.63 -23.64
C ILE A 104 -51.29 -11.47 -24.40
N SER A 105 -52.14 -10.84 -25.19
CA SER A 105 -53.17 -11.51 -26.00
C SER A 105 -52.63 -12.34 -27.17
N THR A 106 -51.37 -12.11 -27.58
CA THR A 106 -50.77 -12.74 -28.78
C THR A 106 -49.68 -13.75 -28.44
N LEU A 107 -49.21 -13.76 -27.18
CA LEU A 107 -48.08 -14.58 -26.74
C LEU A 107 -48.59 -15.78 -25.93
N SER A 108 -48.02 -16.96 -26.21
CA SER A 108 -48.17 -18.11 -25.32
C SER A 108 -47.52 -17.85 -23.96
N THR A 109 -48.00 -18.53 -22.91
CA THR A 109 -47.44 -18.42 -21.54
C THR A 109 -45.95 -18.70 -21.51
N GLY A 110 -45.45 -19.70 -22.26
CA GLY A 110 -44.03 -20.01 -22.34
C GLY A 110 -43.20 -18.88 -22.96
N GLN A 111 -43.69 -18.26 -24.05
CA GLN A 111 -43.02 -17.12 -24.68
C GLN A 111 -43.02 -15.88 -23.79
N LEU A 112 -44.11 -15.66 -23.04
CA LEU A 112 -44.20 -14.57 -22.07
C LEU A 112 -43.16 -14.74 -20.97
N VAL A 113 -43.11 -15.93 -20.34
CA VAL A 113 -42.12 -16.24 -19.29
C VAL A 113 -40.69 -16.11 -19.82
N TRP A 114 -40.40 -16.63 -21.01
CA TRP A 114 -39.07 -16.53 -21.62
C TRP A 114 -38.66 -15.08 -21.89
N THR A 115 -39.59 -14.26 -22.39
CA THR A 115 -39.35 -12.83 -22.65
C THR A 115 -39.04 -12.09 -21.35
N ILE A 116 -39.82 -12.32 -20.29
CA ILE A 116 -39.60 -11.72 -18.98
C ILE A 116 -38.25 -12.16 -18.41
N PHE A 117 -37.94 -13.45 -18.46
CA PHE A 117 -36.68 -14.00 -17.97
C PHE A 117 -35.48 -13.39 -18.70
N ARG A 118 -35.50 -13.32 -20.04
CA ARG A 118 -34.42 -12.71 -20.83
C ARG A 118 -34.21 -11.24 -20.48
N ARG A 119 -35.29 -10.48 -20.28
CA ARG A 119 -35.21 -9.08 -19.83
C ARG A 119 -34.60 -8.97 -18.44
N ALA A 120 -35.09 -9.76 -17.48
CA ALA A 120 -34.58 -9.79 -16.12
C ALA A 120 -33.08 -10.14 -16.08
N LEU A 121 -32.66 -11.14 -16.85
CA LEU A 121 -31.25 -11.52 -16.97
C LEU A 121 -30.41 -10.38 -17.58
N THR A 122 -30.92 -9.72 -18.63
CA THR A 122 -30.24 -8.58 -19.26
C THR A 122 -30.04 -7.44 -18.27
N PHE A 123 -31.09 -7.07 -17.53
CA PHE A 123 -31.01 -6.07 -16.47
C PHE A 123 -30.05 -6.49 -15.34
N GLY A 124 -30.07 -7.75 -14.93
CA GLY A 124 -29.18 -8.28 -13.90
C GLY A 124 -27.70 -8.22 -14.31
N ILE A 125 -27.39 -8.58 -15.55
CA ILE A 125 -26.04 -8.47 -16.10
C ILE A 125 -25.61 -7.00 -16.15
N ASP A 126 -26.44 -6.10 -16.69
CA ASP A 126 -26.07 -4.69 -16.80
C ASP A 126 -25.92 -4.02 -15.43
N TYR A 127 -26.76 -4.39 -14.45
CA TYR A 127 -26.59 -3.97 -13.07
C TYR A 127 -25.24 -4.40 -12.50
N PHE A 128 -24.86 -5.67 -12.70
CA PHE A 128 -23.55 -6.18 -12.27
C PHE A 128 -22.39 -5.44 -12.97
N LEU A 129 -22.48 -5.22 -14.28
CA LEU A 129 -21.48 -4.48 -15.05
C LEU A 129 -21.28 -3.06 -14.52
N ILE A 130 -22.37 -2.34 -14.23
CA ILE A 130 -22.31 -0.94 -13.77
C ILE A 130 -21.89 -0.83 -12.30
N THR A 131 -22.34 -1.74 -11.43
CA THR A 131 -22.10 -1.62 -9.98
C THR A 131 -20.76 -2.20 -9.54
N ILE A 132 -20.23 -3.18 -10.27
CA ILE A 132 -18.99 -3.88 -9.92
C ILE A 132 -17.88 -3.59 -10.93
N ILE A 133 -18.08 -3.93 -12.22
CA ILE A 133 -16.98 -3.85 -13.21
C ILE A 133 -16.62 -2.40 -13.53
N TRP A 134 -17.60 -1.52 -13.73
CA TRP A 134 -17.39 -0.12 -14.12
C TRP A 134 -16.53 0.67 -13.12
N LYS A 135 -16.54 0.29 -11.84
CA LYS A 135 -15.72 0.93 -10.81
C LYS A 135 -14.22 0.78 -11.08
N TRP A 136 -13.78 -0.32 -11.68
CA TRP A 136 -12.36 -0.60 -11.92
C TRP A 136 -11.72 0.37 -12.91
N PRO A 137 -12.22 0.56 -14.15
CA PRO A 137 -11.63 1.52 -15.07
C PRO A 137 -11.79 2.96 -14.57
N ILE A 138 -12.89 3.30 -13.88
CA ILE A 138 -13.01 4.63 -13.27
C ILE A 138 -11.94 4.85 -12.22
N SER A 139 -11.78 3.91 -11.28
CA SER A 139 -10.77 4.02 -10.23
C SER A 139 -9.37 4.13 -10.83
N PHE A 140 -9.08 3.31 -11.86
CA PHE A 140 -7.78 3.26 -12.49
C PHE A 140 -7.41 4.54 -13.26
N PHE A 141 -8.35 5.13 -14.01
CA PHE A 141 -8.07 6.29 -14.89
C PHE A 141 -8.46 7.65 -14.30
N PHE A 142 -9.50 7.68 -13.46
CA PHE A 142 -10.23 8.91 -13.11
C PHE A 142 -10.42 9.12 -11.60
N GLU A 143 -9.90 8.24 -10.74
CA GLU A 143 -10.01 8.45 -9.29
C GLU A 143 -9.29 9.73 -8.86
N THR A 144 -9.95 10.45 -7.95
CA THR A 144 -9.47 11.69 -7.34
C THR A 144 -9.18 11.46 -5.86
N PRO A 145 -8.10 12.02 -5.29
CA PRO A 145 -7.23 13.02 -5.90
C PRO A 145 -6.15 12.45 -6.83
N HIS A 146 -5.78 11.18 -6.67
CA HIS A 146 -4.74 10.54 -7.45
C HIS A 146 -5.14 9.12 -7.82
N ASN A 147 -4.69 8.68 -8.99
CA ASN A 147 -4.93 7.36 -9.56
C ASN A 147 -3.65 6.79 -10.19
N PRO A 148 -3.60 5.48 -10.51
CA PRO A 148 -2.42 4.84 -11.09
C PRO A 148 -1.86 5.54 -12.32
N VAL A 149 -2.73 6.05 -13.20
CA VAL A 149 -2.32 6.71 -14.44
C VAL A 149 -1.74 8.09 -14.16
N SER A 150 -2.37 8.86 -13.29
CA SER A 150 -1.86 10.17 -12.85
C SER A 150 -0.48 10.05 -12.19
N TRP A 151 -0.24 9.00 -11.41
CA TRP A 151 1.07 8.71 -10.83
C TRP A 151 2.14 8.56 -11.92
N ARG A 152 1.87 7.71 -12.92
CA ARG A 152 2.79 7.49 -14.05
C ARG A 152 2.95 8.72 -14.94
N TRP A 153 1.92 9.56 -15.07
CA TRP A 153 2.02 10.81 -15.80
C TRP A 153 2.94 11.84 -15.11
N ASN A 154 2.93 11.88 -13.78
CA ASN A 154 3.71 12.84 -13.00
C ASN A 154 5.19 12.44 -12.85
N ILE A 155 5.47 11.17 -12.52
CA ILE A 155 6.85 10.75 -12.21
C ILE A 155 7.51 9.90 -13.31
N GLY A 156 6.72 9.32 -14.22
CA GLY A 156 7.18 8.36 -15.21
C GLY A 156 7.50 6.97 -14.63
N PHE A 157 8.43 6.29 -15.29
CA PHE A 157 9.04 5.06 -14.79
C PHE A 157 10.52 5.32 -14.52
N ARG A 158 11.02 4.98 -13.34
CA ARG A 158 12.41 5.18 -12.90
C ARG A 158 12.99 3.88 -12.37
N ASN A 159 14.31 3.76 -12.34
CA ASN A 159 14.97 2.57 -11.78
C ASN A 159 14.80 2.50 -10.26
N GLU A 160 14.79 3.65 -9.59
CA GLU A 160 14.51 3.79 -8.17
C GLU A 160 13.25 4.63 -8.00
N GLU A 161 12.22 4.05 -7.39
CA GLU A 161 10.93 4.72 -7.17
C GLU A 161 10.54 4.61 -5.70
N VAL A 162 10.07 5.73 -5.13
CA VAL A 162 9.45 5.71 -3.81
C VAL A 162 8.09 5.06 -3.93
N ILE A 163 7.89 3.99 -3.18
CA ILE A 163 6.61 3.31 -3.06
C ILE A 163 6.06 3.55 -1.66
N VAL A 164 4.86 4.12 -1.59
CA VAL A 164 4.14 4.39 -0.34
C VAL A 164 2.92 3.48 -0.33
N ARG A 165 2.88 2.57 0.64
CA ARG A 165 1.73 1.72 0.92
C ARG A 165 0.96 2.28 2.10
N VAL A 166 -0.35 2.20 2.05
CA VAL A 166 -1.27 2.65 3.10
C VAL A 166 -2.11 1.48 3.60
N SER A 167 -2.42 1.46 4.90
CA SER A 167 -3.27 0.45 5.51
C SER A 167 -4.68 0.45 4.89
N ARG A 168 -5.21 -0.75 4.64
CA ARG A 168 -6.52 -0.97 4.04
C ARG A 168 -7.42 -1.79 4.96
N ASN A 169 -8.57 -1.25 5.34
CA ASN A 169 -9.53 -1.86 6.28
C ASN A 169 -8.98 -2.05 7.71
N TRP A 170 -7.95 -1.31 8.11
CA TRP A 170 -7.42 -1.21 9.48
C TRP A 170 -6.68 0.11 9.65
N ASP A 171 -6.48 0.55 10.89
CA ASP A 171 -6.02 1.90 11.20
C ASP A 171 -4.79 1.96 12.13
N GLY A 172 -4.30 3.17 12.38
CA GLY A 172 -3.19 3.39 13.31
C GLY A 172 -3.55 3.08 14.77
N ALA A 173 -4.82 3.22 15.15
CA ALA A 173 -5.27 2.94 16.51
C ALA A 173 -5.14 1.44 16.81
N ASP A 174 -5.40 0.55 15.86
CA ASP A 174 -5.18 -0.89 15.95
C ASP A 174 -3.71 -1.27 16.27
N LEU A 175 -2.77 -0.37 15.96
CA LEU A 175 -1.34 -0.58 16.15
C LEU A 175 -0.80 0.08 17.43
N VAL A 176 -1.22 1.30 17.74
CA VAL A 176 -0.66 2.12 18.84
C VAL A 176 -1.57 2.21 20.06
N SER A 177 -2.83 1.77 19.97
CA SER A 177 -3.80 1.80 21.07
C SER A 177 -4.04 0.40 21.67
N GLY A 178 -4.65 0.35 22.85
CA GLY A 178 -4.98 -0.90 23.55
C GLY A 178 -3.86 -1.51 24.41
N ASN A 179 -4.02 -2.76 24.84
CA ASN A 179 -3.11 -3.43 25.78
C ASN A 179 -1.81 -3.94 25.14
N LYS A 180 -1.87 -4.32 23.87
CA LYS A 180 -0.70 -4.81 23.09
C LYS A 180 -0.41 -3.82 21.98
N LYS A 181 0.57 -2.95 22.21
CA LYS A 181 0.94 -1.85 21.31
C LYS A 181 2.22 -2.14 20.54
N GLY A 182 2.42 -1.44 19.42
CA GLY A 182 3.64 -1.49 18.63
C GLY A 182 3.99 -2.91 18.19
N GLY A 183 5.21 -3.36 18.48
CA GLY A 183 5.71 -4.69 18.10
C GLY A 183 4.98 -5.86 18.75
N GLN A 184 4.24 -5.61 19.84
CA GLN A 184 3.42 -6.63 20.49
C GLN A 184 2.02 -6.74 19.88
N SER A 185 1.61 -5.75 19.07
CA SER A 185 0.31 -5.78 18.37
C SER A 185 0.26 -6.94 17.37
N PRO A 186 -0.86 -7.69 17.30
CA PRO A 186 -1.08 -8.68 16.24
C PRO A 186 -0.92 -8.10 14.84
N PHE A 187 -1.32 -6.85 14.62
CA PHE A 187 -1.21 -6.17 13.33
C PHE A 187 0.23 -5.98 12.90
N PHE A 188 1.13 -5.68 13.85
CA PHE A 188 2.55 -5.57 13.56
C PHE A 188 3.11 -6.89 13.01
N LYS A 189 2.82 -8.01 13.69
CA LYS A 189 3.34 -9.33 13.30
C LYS A 189 2.70 -9.91 12.04
N THR A 190 1.41 -9.63 11.82
CA THR A 190 0.64 -10.26 10.73
C THR A 190 0.50 -9.40 9.48
N ARG A 191 0.63 -8.08 9.59
CA ARG A 191 0.46 -7.15 8.46
C ARG A 191 1.75 -6.41 8.11
N ILE A 192 2.49 -5.94 9.10
CA ILE A 192 3.67 -5.09 8.87
C ILE A 192 4.91 -5.94 8.56
N LEU A 193 5.23 -6.94 9.39
CA LEU A 193 6.41 -7.80 9.16
C LEU A 193 6.38 -8.52 7.80
N PRO A 194 5.26 -9.18 7.38
CA PRO A 194 5.23 -9.83 6.07
C PRO A 194 5.34 -8.84 4.91
N ALA A 195 4.82 -7.62 5.09
CA ALA A 195 4.90 -6.58 4.06
C ALA A 195 6.32 -6.04 3.86
N LEU A 196 7.23 -6.23 4.82
CA LEU A 196 8.63 -5.82 4.74
C LEU A 196 9.60 -6.97 4.49
N GLU A 197 9.10 -8.20 4.37
CA GLU A 197 9.92 -9.38 4.09
C GLU A 197 10.69 -9.19 2.78
N MET A 198 12.00 -9.48 2.79
CA MET A 198 12.88 -9.24 1.63
C MET A 198 12.33 -9.87 0.33
N GLY A 199 11.81 -11.09 0.39
CA GLY A 199 11.21 -11.76 -0.78
C GLY A 199 9.99 -11.02 -1.34
N PHE A 200 9.19 -10.40 -0.48
CA PHE A 200 8.07 -9.56 -0.89
C PHE A 200 8.55 -8.24 -1.49
N MET A 201 9.57 -7.62 -0.87
CA MET A 201 10.15 -6.33 -1.27
C MET A 201 10.88 -6.34 -2.62
N LEU A 202 11.20 -7.52 -3.15
CA LEU A 202 11.76 -7.67 -4.49
C LEU A 202 10.73 -7.51 -5.62
N LYS A 203 9.43 -7.53 -5.29
CA LYS A 203 8.37 -7.27 -6.26
C LYS A 203 8.37 -5.78 -6.64
N THR A 204 7.78 -5.45 -7.79
CA THR A 204 7.54 -4.04 -8.09
C THR A 204 6.37 -3.50 -7.26
N GLY A 205 6.42 -2.22 -6.90
CA GLY A 205 5.43 -1.59 -6.02
C GLY A 205 3.98 -1.80 -6.45
N TYR A 206 3.69 -1.79 -7.75
CA TYR A 206 2.32 -2.00 -8.26
C TYR A 206 1.72 -3.38 -7.90
N VAL A 207 2.55 -4.41 -7.72
CA VAL A 207 2.11 -5.78 -7.39
C VAL A 207 1.98 -5.99 -5.87
N MET A 208 2.34 -4.99 -5.07
CA MET A 208 2.33 -5.08 -3.61
C MET A 208 0.99 -4.74 -2.95
N MET A 209 -0.03 -4.41 -3.74
CA MET A 209 -1.40 -4.23 -3.24
C MET A 209 -2.00 -5.58 -2.84
N ASP A 210 -2.65 -5.62 -1.67
CA ASP A 210 -3.35 -6.80 -1.18
C ASP A 210 -4.59 -6.42 -0.34
N GLY A 211 -5.13 -7.37 0.42
CA GLY A 211 -6.30 -7.13 1.28
C GLY A 211 -6.03 -6.21 2.49
N SER A 212 -4.77 -5.95 2.81
CA SER A 212 -4.28 -5.22 3.98
C SER A 212 -3.58 -3.92 3.62
N TRP A 213 -3.06 -3.83 2.39
CA TRP A 213 -2.25 -2.73 1.89
C TRP A 213 -2.75 -2.26 0.53
N ASP A 214 -2.90 -0.95 0.41
CA ASP A 214 -3.11 -0.27 -0.87
C ASP A 214 -1.93 0.65 -1.19
N LEU A 215 -1.89 1.21 -2.40
CA LEU A 215 -0.89 2.21 -2.79
C LEU A 215 -1.44 3.61 -2.66
N ASP A 216 -0.68 4.48 -2.01
CA ASP A 216 -1.00 5.91 -1.96
C ASP A 216 -0.27 6.65 -3.08
N PHE A 217 -0.92 6.70 -4.25
CA PHE A 217 -0.37 7.35 -5.45
C PHE A 217 -0.01 8.83 -5.23
N GLY A 218 -0.78 9.54 -4.39
CA GLY A 218 -0.50 10.94 -4.08
C GLY A 218 0.79 11.09 -3.30
N MET A 219 0.95 10.29 -2.25
CA MET A 219 2.17 10.29 -1.44
C MET A 219 3.39 9.77 -2.17
N MET A 220 3.21 8.87 -3.15
CA MET A 220 4.30 8.45 -4.03
C MET A 220 4.80 9.60 -4.93
N VAL A 221 3.89 10.39 -5.51
CA VAL A 221 4.25 11.58 -6.30
C VAL A 221 4.90 12.63 -5.41
N GLN A 222 4.36 12.91 -4.23
CA GLN A 222 4.93 13.89 -3.30
C GLN A 222 6.30 13.45 -2.77
N GLY A 223 6.45 12.19 -2.36
CA GLY A 223 7.70 11.62 -1.89
C GLY A 223 8.78 11.70 -2.97
N ALA A 224 8.46 11.31 -4.21
CA ALA A 224 9.38 11.48 -5.34
C ALA A 224 9.74 12.97 -5.56
N GLY A 225 8.77 13.88 -5.48
CA GLY A 225 9.01 15.32 -5.60
C GLY A 225 9.91 15.90 -4.50
N LEU A 226 9.85 15.40 -3.27
CA LEU A 226 10.73 15.81 -2.17
C LEU A 226 12.16 15.30 -2.36
N ILE A 227 12.33 14.10 -2.92
CA ILE A 227 13.64 13.56 -3.29
C ILE A 227 14.22 14.33 -4.48
N ASP A 228 13.41 14.61 -5.50
CA ASP A 228 13.84 15.38 -6.68
C ASP A 228 14.30 16.80 -6.28
N LYS A 229 13.68 17.39 -5.24
CA LYS A 229 14.08 18.67 -4.64
C LYS A 229 15.26 18.55 -3.65
N GLN A 230 15.81 17.36 -3.45
CA GLN A 230 16.88 17.07 -2.49
C GLN A 230 16.54 17.49 -1.06
N THR A 231 15.26 17.58 -0.71
CA THR A 231 14.81 17.84 0.65
C THR A 231 14.93 16.58 1.51
N LEU A 232 14.76 15.41 0.88
CA LEU A 232 14.92 14.09 1.48
C LEU A 232 15.85 13.23 0.62
N GLY A 233 16.63 12.36 1.26
CA GLY A 233 17.38 11.30 0.58
C GLY A 233 16.50 10.07 0.30
N LEU A 234 16.96 9.19 -0.59
CA LEU A 234 16.30 7.89 -0.82
C LEU A 234 16.27 7.03 0.45
N ASP A 235 17.35 7.06 1.24
CA ASP A 235 17.44 6.31 2.49
C ASP A 235 16.51 6.84 3.59
N ASP A 236 16.06 8.10 3.49
CA ASP A 236 15.08 8.67 4.42
C ASP A 236 13.68 8.06 4.27
N LEU A 237 13.40 7.37 3.15
CA LEU A 237 12.12 6.71 2.87
C LEU A 237 12.26 5.20 2.59
N ASP A 238 13.47 4.64 2.71
CA ASP A 238 13.68 3.22 2.41
C ASP A 238 13.41 2.34 3.63
N ARG A 239 12.36 1.51 3.54
CA ARG A 239 11.95 0.50 4.54
C ARG A 239 11.55 1.07 5.89
N LYS A 240 10.72 2.11 5.86
CA LYS A 240 10.21 2.78 7.06
C LYS A 240 8.71 2.61 7.18
N VAL A 241 8.25 2.51 8.42
CA VAL A 241 6.84 2.43 8.77
C VAL A 241 6.46 3.66 9.57
N PHE A 242 5.39 4.34 9.17
CA PHE A 242 4.89 5.54 9.82
C PHE A 242 3.50 5.31 10.40
N VAL A 243 3.29 5.77 11.62
CA VAL A 243 1.97 5.75 12.28
C VAL A 243 1.82 6.98 13.17
N TRP A 244 0.61 7.54 13.20
CA TRP A 244 0.29 8.65 14.09
C TRP A 244 -0.09 8.14 15.48
N GLN A 245 0.49 8.72 16.52
CA GLN A 245 0.11 8.48 17.91
C GLN A 245 -0.64 9.69 18.46
N PRO A 246 -1.99 9.64 18.57
CA PRO A 246 -2.77 10.73 19.13
C PRO A 246 -2.56 10.84 20.65
N VAL A 247 -2.63 12.06 21.16
CA VAL A 247 -2.51 12.39 22.58
C VAL A 247 -3.64 13.33 22.96
N GLY A 248 -4.59 12.82 23.75
CA GLY A 248 -5.78 13.56 24.16
C GLY A 248 -6.78 13.67 23.01
N THR A 249 -6.53 14.56 22.06
CA THR A 249 -7.36 14.74 20.87
C THR A 249 -6.78 14.00 19.65
N ALA A 250 -7.57 13.78 18.60
CA ALA A 250 -7.11 13.11 17.39
C ALA A 250 -6.02 13.90 16.64
N ASP A 251 -6.03 15.23 16.78
CA ASP A 251 -5.15 16.13 16.06
C ASP A 251 -3.85 16.46 16.77
N GLU A 252 -3.83 16.34 18.09
CA GLU A 252 -2.65 16.50 18.94
C GLU A 252 -1.97 15.14 19.09
N GLY A 253 -0.65 15.09 18.91
CA GLY A 253 0.07 13.82 18.91
C GLY A 253 1.43 13.95 18.27
N GLN A 254 2.05 12.80 17.99
CA GLN A 254 3.34 12.73 17.31
C GLN A 254 3.33 11.64 16.24
N TRP A 255 4.11 11.85 15.18
CA TRP A 255 4.42 10.80 14.23
C TRP A 255 5.44 9.86 14.82
N LEU A 256 5.16 8.57 14.70
CA LEU A 256 6.05 7.49 15.07
C LEU A 256 6.61 6.85 13.81
N ILE A 257 7.89 6.53 13.85
CA ILE A 257 8.62 5.82 12.82
C ILE A 257 9.17 4.50 13.37
N TRP A 258 9.05 3.44 12.59
CA TRP A 258 9.85 2.24 12.77
C TRP A 258 10.71 2.04 11.52
N ASP A 259 12.02 1.93 11.74
CA ASP A 259 12.97 1.67 10.69
C ASP A 259 13.44 0.22 10.75
N GLU A 260 13.08 -0.54 9.71
CA GLU A 260 13.41 -1.96 9.62
C GLU A 260 14.92 -2.19 9.55
N LYS A 261 15.67 -1.29 8.90
CA LYS A 261 17.12 -1.44 8.70
C LYS A 261 17.90 -1.35 10.01
N TYR A 262 17.49 -0.47 10.93
CA TYR A 262 18.17 -0.30 12.22
C TYR A 262 17.78 -1.39 13.23
N TYR A 263 16.52 -1.84 13.21
CA TYR A 263 16.06 -2.86 14.16
C TYR A 263 16.70 -4.24 13.91
N GLY A 264 17.05 -4.55 12.66
CA GLY A 264 17.85 -5.74 12.33
C GLY A 264 19.27 -5.66 12.89
N LYS A 265 19.86 -4.45 12.95
CA LYS A 265 21.19 -4.22 13.52
C LYS A 265 21.18 -4.22 15.04
N GLU A 266 20.14 -3.71 15.70
CA GLU A 266 20.05 -3.73 17.19
C GLU A 266 19.98 -5.14 17.79
N LYS A 267 19.56 -6.15 17.02
CA LYS A 267 19.70 -7.55 17.47
C LYS A 267 21.13 -8.09 17.41
N ASP A 268 21.98 -7.48 16.59
CA ASP A 268 23.40 -7.83 16.45
C ASP A 268 24.33 -6.84 17.19
N VAL A 269 23.79 -5.75 17.75
CA VAL A 269 24.54 -4.73 18.49
C VAL A 269 24.15 -4.79 19.97
N GLY A 270 24.78 -5.73 20.69
CA GLY A 270 25.21 -5.44 22.06
C GLY A 270 26.18 -4.25 22.06
N PRO A 271 26.38 -3.58 23.20
CA PRO A 271 27.04 -2.28 23.25
C PRO A 271 28.48 -2.40 22.73
N GLU A 272 28.75 -1.63 21.66
CA GLU A 272 30.06 -1.16 21.21
C GLU A 272 31.25 -2.12 21.38
N GLU A 273 31.60 -2.86 20.33
CA GLU A 273 33.02 -3.08 20.01
C GLU A 273 33.25 -2.89 18.51
N PRO A 274 34.39 -2.27 18.12
CA PRO A 274 34.70 -1.93 16.74
C PRO A 274 35.02 -3.18 15.92
N GLU A 275 34.81 -3.06 14.62
CA GLU A 275 35.14 -4.02 13.57
C GLU A 275 36.51 -4.71 13.79
N HIS A 276 36.49 -5.99 14.13
CA HIS A 276 37.30 -7.10 13.57
C HIS A 276 37.21 -8.35 14.47
N GLU A 277 37.12 -9.53 13.84
CA GLU A 277 37.01 -10.90 14.40
C GLU A 277 35.60 -11.42 14.75
N GLY A 278 35.25 -12.53 14.09
CA GLY A 278 33.95 -13.18 14.19
C GLY A 278 33.56 -13.57 15.62
N THR A 279 32.39 -13.11 16.02
CA THR A 279 31.72 -13.38 17.30
C THR A 279 31.67 -14.88 17.62
N ALA A 280 31.81 -15.20 18.91
CA ALA A 280 31.80 -16.57 19.43
C ALA A 280 30.55 -17.37 18.99
N GLU A 281 29.42 -16.71 18.78
CA GLU A 281 28.20 -17.33 18.26
C GLU A 281 28.32 -17.78 16.81
N ASN A 282 29.04 -17.02 15.97
CA ASN A 282 29.33 -17.44 14.59
C ASN A 282 30.31 -18.62 14.57
N ARG A 283 31.30 -18.64 15.48
CA ARG A 283 32.17 -19.82 15.67
C ARG A 283 31.36 -21.04 16.12
N GLN A 284 30.41 -20.87 17.04
CA GLN A 284 29.52 -21.96 17.49
C GLN A 284 28.61 -22.48 16.38
N LYS A 285 28.03 -21.61 15.56
CA LYS A 285 27.20 -22.02 14.41
C LYS A 285 28.03 -22.76 13.36
N ILE A 286 29.25 -22.29 13.09
CA ILE A 286 30.19 -22.96 12.16
C ILE A 286 30.60 -24.33 12.73
N MET A 287 30.87 -24.44 14.03
CA MET A 287 31.18 -25.73 14.68
C MET A 287 30.00 -26.71 14.63
N GLN A 288 28.75 -26.25 14.81
CA GLN A 288 27.57 -27.10 14.68
C GLN A 288 27.36 -27.62 13.25
N ILE A 289 27.67 -26.79 12.25
CA ILE A 289 27.63 -27.20 10.83
C ILE A 289 28.73 -28.22 10.55
N GLN A 290 29.94 -28.00 11.08
CA GLN A 290 31.06 -28.92 10.97
C GLN A 290 30.72 -30.28 11.60
N GLU A 291 30.22 -30.31 12.85
CA GLU A 291 29.83 -31.54 13.55
C GLU A 291 28.77 -32.34 12.79
N LYS A 292 27.73 -31.68 12.25
CA LYS A 292 26.72 -32.36 11.43
C LYS A 292 27.28 -32.90 10.12
N LEU A 293 28.24 -32.21 9.49
CA LEU A 293 28.86 -32.68 8.26
C LEU A 293 29.81 -33.86 8.51
N ILE A 294 30.47 -33.90 9.67
CA ILE A 294 31.26 -35.04 10.16
C ILE A 294 30.33 -36.24 10.41
N GLU A 295 29.22 -36.04 11.12
CA GLU A 295 28.22 -37.09 11.38
C GLU A 295 27.65 -37.69 10.08
N MET A 296 27.50 -36.87 9.04
CA MET A 296 27.04 -37.30 7.72
C MET A 296 28.16 -37.83 6.80
N GLY A 297 29.41 -37.88 7.25
CA GLY A 297 30.57 -38.35 6.49
C GLY A 297 30.94 -37.45 5.29
N LYS A 298 30.56 -36.17 5.31
CA LYS A 298 30.71 -35.20 4.20
C LYS A 298 31.64 -34.03 4.55
N GLU A 299 32.71 -34.31 5.28
CA GLU A 299 33.69 -33.31 5.72
C GLU A 299 34.36 -32.55 4.56
N ALA A 300 34.56 -33.21 3.42
CA ALA A 300 35.18 -32.61 2.24
C ALA A 300 34.41 -31.38 1.71
N LEU A 301 33.10 -31.30 1.93
CA LEU A 301 32.30 -30.14 1.54
C LEU A 301 32.55 -28.93 2.45
N PHE A 302 32.84 -29.16 3.73
CA PHE A 302 33.17 -28.09 4.67
C PHE A 302 34.51 -27.45 4.29
N TYR A 303 35.55 -28.25 4.03
CA TYR A 303 36.85 -27.72 3.62
C TYR A 303 36.79 -26.95 2.29
N LYS A 304 36.02 -27.45 1.31
CA LYS A 304 35.83 -26.76 0.04
C LYS A 304 35.07 -25.44 0.19
N TRP A 305 34.12 -25.37 1.12
CA TRP A 305 33.41 -24.14 1.45
C TRP A 305 34.30 -23.12 2.16
N VAL A 306 35.14 -23.56 3.09
CA VAL A 306 36.13 -22.69 3.77
C VAL A 306 37.13 -22.12 2.76
N GLU A 307 37.63 -22.94 1.83
CA GLU A 307 38.55 -22.51 0.77
C GLU A 307 37.92 -21.45 -0.15
N LEU A 308 36.62 -21.57 -0.47
CA LEU A 308 35.89 -20.64 -1.33
C LEU A 308 35.55 -19.31 -0.64
N ILE A 309 35.58 -19.25 0.69
CA ILE A 309 35.38 -18.01 1.46
C ILE A 309 36.71 -17.28 1.71
N GLN A 310 37.82 -18.01 1.76
CA GLN A 310 39.16 -17.42 1.97
C GLN A 310 39.78 -16.82 0.70
N TYR A 311 39.27 -17.15 -0.48
CA TYR A 311 39.68 -16.59 -1.79
C TYR A 311 38.56 -15.73 -2.40
#